data_AF-A0A3D2CDP9-F1
#
_entry.id   AF-A0A3D2CDP9-F1
#
_cell.length_a   1.000
_cell.length_b   1.000
_cell.length_c   1.000
_cell.angle_alpha   90.00
_cell.angle_beta   90.00
_cell.angle_gamma   90.00
#
_symmetry.space_group_name_H-M   'P 1'
#
loop_
_entity.id
_entity.type
_entity.pdbx_description
1 polymer ?
#
loop_
_entity_poly.entity_id
_entity_poly.type
_entity_poly.pdbx_seq_one_letter_code
_entity_poly.pdbx_strand_id
1 'polypeptide(L)'
;MSNLKPSFIRKRIFHASELAPSASPEAAAQVLGNGRWRCAHDTVPFALWCALNHGASYRAALWTTAMGAGRLNATCALVAGILAAGGREAPASWQSQTDRLPEFLTPRRPTGTLASPYRRTSAWP
;
A
#
# COMPACT_ATOMS: atom_id res chain seq x y z
N MET A 1 11.07 -13.15 -0.91
CA MET A 1 11.30 -11.94 -1.76
C MET A 1 12.26 -12.19 -2.93
N SER A 2 12.46 -13.44 -3.37
CA SER A 2 13.35 -13.82 -4.50
C SER A 2 12.79 -13.49 -5.89
N ASN A 3 11.51 -13.13 -6.00
CA ASN A 3 10.81 -12.99 -7.28
C ASN A 3 10.99 -11.63 -7.97
N LEU A 4 11.69 -10.67 -7.35
CA LEU A 4 11.96 -9.36 -7.95
C LEU A 4 13.30 -9.35 -8.69
N LYS A 5 13.30 -8.93 -9.95
CA LYS A 5 14.55 -8.70 -10.71
C LYS A 5 15.43 -7.64 -10.02
N PRO A 6 16.77 -7.81 -10.01
CA PRO A 6 17.69 -6.79 -9.53
C PRO A 6 17.40 -5.43 -10.18
N SER A 7 17.13 -4.42 -9.37
CA SER A 7 16.72 -3.09 -9.83
C SER A 7 16.85 -2.08 -8.70
N PHE A 8 16.87 -0.79 -9.05
CA PHE A 8 16.88 0.27 -8.04
C PHE A 8 15.67 0.19 -7.11
N ILE A 9 14.48 -0.06 -7.66
CA ILE A 9 13.26 -0.23 -6.85
C ILE A 9 13.37 -1.43 -5.90
N ARG A 10 13.93 -2.56 -6.34
CA ARG A 10 14.16 -3.72 -5.46
C ARG A 10 15.05 -3.36 -4.27
N LYS A 11 16.15 -2.63 -4.50
CA LYS A 11 17.03 -2.15 -3.41
C LYS A 11 16.29 -1.25 -2.44
N ARG A 12 15.48 -0.31 -2.96
CA ARG A 12 14.66 0.59 -2.14
C ARG A 12 13.62 -0.16 -1.30
N ILE A 13 12.99 -1.20 -1.86
CA ILE A 13 12.04 -2.06 -1.13
C ILE A 13 12.76 -2.84 -0.01
N PHE A 14 13.96 -3.36 -0.27
CA PHE A 14 14.77 -3.99 0.79
C PHE A 14 15.11 -3.00 1.91
N HIS A 15 15.50 -1.78 1.55
CA HIS A 15 15.77 -0.76 2.54
C HIS A 15 14.56 -0.44 3.41
N ALA A 16 13.36 -0.42 2.83
CA ALA A 16 12.12 -0.31 3.60
C ALA A 16 11.93 -1.49 4.57
N SER A 17 12.25 -2.73 4.19
CA SER A 17 12.14 -3.88 5.11
C SER A 17 13.18 -3.87 6.24
N GLU A 18 14.30 -3.17 6.07
CA GLU A 18 15.37 -3.07 7.07
C GLU A 18 15.19 -1.88 8.02
N LEU A 19 14.41 -0.87 7.63
CA LEU A 19 14.20 0.31 8.45
C LEU A 19 13.40 -0.04 9.71
N ALA A 20 13.94 0.34 10.87
CA ALA A 20 13.36 0.02 12.17
C ALA A 20 11.88 0.45 12.29
N PRO A 21 11.00 -0.40 12.85
CA PRO A 21 9.59 -0.05 13.11
C PRO A 21 9.41 1.14 14.05
N SER A 22 10.41 1.42 14.89
CA SER A 22 10.42 2.54 15.84
C SER A 22 10.77 3.89 15.20
N ALA A 23 11.16 3.92 13.93
CA ALA A 23 11.41 5.18 13.23
C ALA A 23 10.12 6.03 13.18
N SER A 24 10.25 7.33 13.40
CA SER A 24 9.13 8.25 13.17
C SER A 24 8.73 8.23 11.69
N PRO A 25 7.44 8.41 11.36
CA PRO A 25 6.97 8.47 9.98
C PRO A 25 7.71 9.47 9.11
N GLU A 26 8.09 10.64 9.64
CA GLU A 26 8.82 11.70 8.97
C GLU A 26 10.24 11.26 8.61
N ALA A 27 10.96 10.65 9.55
CA ALA A 27 12.27 10.07 9.30
C ALA A 27 12.20 8.93 8.28
N ALA A 28 11.19 8.05 8.41
CA ALA A 28 10.97 6.99 7.44
C ALA A 28 10.68 7.55 6.05
N ALA A 29 9.87 8.60 5.93
CA ALA A 29 9.58 9.30 4.68
C ALA A 29 10.84 9.98 4.10
N GLN A 30 11.70 10.57 4.93
CA GLN A 30 12.95 11.19 4.49
C GLN A 30 13.91 10.16 3.88
N VAL A 31 13.99 8.98 4.49
CA VAL A 31 14.85 7.88 4.03
C VAL A 31 14.22 7.14 2.85
N LEU A 32 12.91 6.94 2.88
CA LEU A 32 12.20 6.07 1.95
C LEU A 32 11.52 6.78 0.77
N GLY A 33 11.49 8.10 0.79
CA GLY A 33 10.73 8.91 -0.14
C GLY A 33 9.24 8.99 0.22
N ASN A 34 8.64 10.16 0.03
CA ASN A 34 7.21 10.38 0.31
C ASN A 34 6.39 10.68 -0.95
N GLY A 35 6.91 10.32 -2.11
CA GLY A 35 6.27 10.45 -3.40
C GLY A 35 6.33 11.86 -3.99
N ARG A 36 7.11 12.79 -3.41
CA ARG A 36 7.34 14.14 -3.95
C ARG A 36 7.72 14.11 -5.43
N TRP A 37 8.47 13.10 -5.88
CA TRP A 37 8.99 12.99 -7.24
C TRP A 37 8.07 12.20 -8.19
N ARG A 38 6.90 11.74 -7.71
CA ARG A 38 5.89 11.03 -8.52
C ARG A 38 6.41 9.76 -9.21
N CYS A 39 7.44 9.14 -8.66
CA CYS A 39 8.03 7.91 -9.18
C CYS A 39 7.92 6.77 -8.16
N ALA A 40 7.93 5.53 -8.65
CA ALA A 40 7.75 4.35 -7.81
C ALA A 40 8.82 4.25 -6.71
N HIS A 41 10.08 4.57 -7.01
CA HIS A 41 11.19 4.45 -6.07
C HIS A 41 11.15 5.46 -4.91
N ASP A 42 10.37 6.52 -5.06
CA ASP A 42 10.13 7.56 -4.05
C ASP A 42 8.76 7.38 -3.37
N THR A 43 7.88 6.49 -3.84
CA THR A 43 6.52 6.35 -3.31
C THR A 43 6.29 4.98 -2.67
N VAL A 44 6.65 3.91 -3.37
CA VAL A 44 6.35 2.53 -2.99
C VAL A 44 7.07 2.10 -1.72
N PRO A 45 8.37 2.40 -1.50
CA PRO A 45 9.08 1.93 -0.31
C PRO A 45 8.46 2.44 1.00
N PHE A 46 8.13 3.73 1.10
CA PHE A 46 7.50 4.28 2.30
C PHE A 46 6.08 3.74 2.51
N ALA A 47 5.29 3.57 1.45
CA ALA A 47 3.98 2.93 1.54
C ALA A 47 4.09 1.49 2.07
N LEU A 48 5.05 0.71 1.57
CA LEU A 48 5.29 -0.65 2.07
C LEU A 48 5.70 -0.66 3.55
N TRP A 49 6.60 0.24 3.95
CA TRP A 49 7.01 0.36 5.35
C TRP A 49 5.81 0.70 6.25
N CYS A 50 4.95 1.64 5.87
CA CYS A 50 3.75 1.97 6.64
C CYS A 50 2.78 0.78 6.75
N ALA A 51 2.52 0.09 5.63
CA ALA A 51 1.61 -1.04 5.60
C ALA A 51 2.12 -2.24 6.43
N LEU A 52 3.42 -2.52 6.39
CA LEU A 52 4.04 -3.61 7.14
C LEU A 52 4.04 -3.33 8.65
N ASN A 53 4.43 -2.12 9.07
CA ASN A 53 4.57 -1.80 10.49
C ASN A 53 3.25 -1.51 11.20
N HIS A 54 2.19 -1.16 10.46
CA HIS A 54 0.89 -0.82 11.05
C HIS A 54 -0.27 -1.65 10.49
N GLY A 55 0.00 -2.76 9.79
CA GLY A 55 -1.02 -3.52 9.06
C GLY A 55 -2.11 -4.20 9.91
N ALA A 56 -1.96 -4.20 11.24
CA ALA A 56 -3.01 -4.60 12.16
C ALA A 56 -4.14 -3.57 12.30
N SER A 57 -3.89 -2.29 11.98
CA SER A 57 -4.85 -1.20 12.14
C SER A 57 -4.85 -0.29 10.92
N TYR A 58 -5.96 -0.33 10.16
CA TYR A 58 -6.16 0.53 9.00
C TYR A 58 -5.99 2.02 9.37
N ARG A 59 -6.61 2.46 10.46
CA ARG A 59 -6.52 3.85 10.92
C ARG A 59 -5.09 4.24 11.28
N ALA A 60 -4.37 3.39 12.02
CA ALA A 60 -2.99 3.69 12.40
C ALA A 60 -2.10 3.78 11.17
N ALA A 61 -2.20 2.83 10.24
CA ALA A 61 -1.42 2.83 9.01
C ALA A 61 -1.65 4.08 8.16
N LEU A 62 -2.91 4.50 7.98
CA LEU A 62 -3.24 5.69 7.20
C LEU A 62 -2.74 6.97 7.89
N TRP A 63 -2.86 7.09 9.21
CA TRP A 63 -2.30 8.24 9.93
C TRP A 63 -0.77 8.27 9.94
N THR A 64 -0.11 7.13 10.12
CA THR A 64 1.36 7.01 9.94
C THR A 64 1.76 7.48 8.55
N THR A 65 1.08 6.99 7.52
CA THR A 65 1.38 7.38 6.14
C THR A 65 1.20 8.88 5.94
N ALA A 66 0.17 9.47 6.56
CA ALA A 66 -0.12 10.89 6.44
C ALA A 66 0.95 11.78 7.09
N MET A 67 1.50 11.37 8.23
CA MET A 67 2.58 12.09 8.91
C MET A 67 3.85 12.18 8.05
N GLY A 68 4.10 11.22 7.15
CA GLY A 68 5.20 11.28 6.17
C GLY A 68 5.06 12.35 5.09
N ALA A 69 3.89 13.00 4.98
CA ALA A 69 3.58 14.07 4.03
C ALA A 69 3.85 13.71 2.55
N GLY A 70 4.22 14.68 1.72
CA GLY A 70 4.50 14.49 0.29
C GLY A 70 3.25 14.26 -0.54
N ARG A 71 3.22 13.21 -1.36
CA ARG A 71 2.03 12.81 -2.13
C ARG A 71 1.11 11.92 -1.29
N LEU A 72 0.55 12.54 -0.26
CA LEU A 72 -0.35 11.95 0.71
C LEU A 72 -1.40 11.02 0.07
N ASN A 73 -2.08 11.49 -0.97
CA ASN A 73 -3.13 10.71 -1.62
C ASN A 73 -2.61 9.41 -2.26
N ALA A 74 -1.45 9.46 -2.92
CA ALA A 74 -0.87 8.30 -3.59
C ALA A 74 -0.30 7.29 -2.59
N THR A 75 0.41 7.76 -1.56
CA THR A 75 0.95 6.88 -0.52
C THR A 75 -0.18 6.26 0.31
N CYS A 76 -1.17 7.03 0.73
CA CYS A 76 -2.36 6.51 1.43
C CYS A 76 -3.15 5.51 0.57
N ALA A 77 -3.34 5.77 -0.72
CA ALA A 77 -4.04 4.84 -1.61
C ALA A 77 -3.31 3.49 -1.74
N LEU A 78 -1.98 3.51 -1.85
CA LEU A 78 -1.18 2.28 -1.88
C LEU A 78 -1.30 1.50 -0.57
N VAL A 79 -1.16 2.17 0.57
CA VAL A 79 -1.29 1.54 1.89
C VAL A 79 -2.69 0.95 2.07
N ALA A 80 -3.73 1.74 1.79
CA ALA A 80 -5.12 1.30 1.83
C ALA A 80 -5.36 0.06 0.96
N GLY A 81 -4.85 0.03 -0.26
CA GLY A 81 -4.98 -1.10 -1.18
C GLY A 81 -4.28 -2.37 -0.68
N ILE A 82 -3.08 -2.25 -0.13
CA ILE A 82 -2.33 -3.37 0.45
C ILE A 82 -3.11 -3.95 1.64
N LEU A 83 -3.61 -3.09 2.53
CA LEU A 83 -4.38 -3.52 3.70
C LEU A 83 -5.72 -4.15 3.31
N ALA A 84 -6.43 -3.58 2.34
CA ALA A 84 -7.67 -4.14 1.81
C ALA A 84 -7.44 -5.52 1.17
N ALA A 85 -6.37 -5.69 0.41
CA ALA A 85 -5.98 -6.99 -0.15
C ALA A 85 -5.66 -8.03 0.94
N GLY A 86 -5.23 -7.58 2.12
CA GLY A 86 -5.05 -8.39 3.32
C GLY A 86 -6.31 -8.56 4.19
N GLY A 87 -7.48 -8.11 3.73
CA GLY A 87 -8.76 -8.23 4.46
C GLY A 87 -8.96 -7.18 5.56
N ARG A 88 -8.22 -6.07 5.53
CA ARG A 88 -8.43 -4.93 6.43
C ARG A 88 -9.24 -3.85 5.74
N GLU A 89 -10.42 -3.57 6.28
CA GLU A 89 -11.31 -2.56 5.73
C GLU A 89 -11.13 -1.20 6.41
N ALA A 90 -11.48 -0.14 5.68
CA ALA A 90 -11.56 1.19 6.24
C ALA A 90 -12.68 1.29 7.29
N PRO A 91 -12.55 2.12 8.33
CA PRO A 91 -13.64 2.38 9.26
C PRO A 91 -14.92 2.80 8.51
N ALA A 92 -16.07 2.25 8.88
CA ALA A 92 -17.34 2.55 8.23
C ALA A 92 -17.65 4.06 8.20
N SER A 93 -17.28 4.79 9.25
CA SER A 93 -17.41 6.25 9.31
C SER A 93 -16.59 6.98 8.25
N TRP A 94 -15.44 6.45 7.84
CA TRP A 94 -14.65 7.03 6.75
C TRP A 94 -15.25 6.69 5.40
N GLN A 95 -15.76 5.46 5.22
CA GLN A 95 -16.45 5.06 3.99
C GLN A 95 -17.70 5.92 3.74
N SER A 96 -18.43 6.30 4.78
CA SER A 96 -19.60 7.20 4.65
C SER A 96 -19.26 8.63 4.21
N GLN A 97 -17.96 9.00 4.22
CA GLN A 97 -17.48 10.33 3.84
C GLN A 97 -16.83 10.34 2.44
N THR A 98 -16.77 9.20 1.75
CA THR A 98 -16.24 9.15 0.38
C THR A 98 -17.34 9.48 -0.62
N ASP A 99 -16.98 10.20 -1.69
CA ASP A 99 -17.88 10.40 -2.82
C ASP A 99 -18.34 9.05 -3.39
N ARG A 100 -19.61 9.00 -3.80
CA ARG A 100 -20.12 7.84 -4.51
C ARG A 100 -19.37 7.71 -5.83
N LEU A 101 -18.85 6.52 -6.09
CA LEU A 101 -18.31 6.21 -7.41
C LEU A 101 -19.43 6.34 -8.45
N PRO A 102 -19.15 6.90 -9.63
CA PRO A 102 -20.07 6.87 -10.75
C PRO A 102 -20.55 5.43 -11.02
N GLU A 103 -21.79 5.29 -11.50
CA GLU A 103 -22.40 3.97 -11.73
C GLU A 103 -21.53 3.09 -12.64
N PHE A 104 -20.92 3.68 -13.68
CA PHE A 104 -20.05 2.97 -14.61
C PHE A 104 -18.71 2.48 -14.01
N LEU A 105 -18.33 2.97 -12.82
CA LEU A 105 -17.15 2.53 -12.05
C LEU A 105 -17.52 1.64 -10.85
N THR A 106 -18.81 1.51 -10.54
CA THR A 106 -19.26 0.65 -9.45
C THR A 106 -19.06 -0.80 -9.91
N PRO A 107 -18.18 -1.59 -9.27
CA PRO A 107 -17.97 -2.97 -9.69
C PRO A 107 -19.30 -3.70 -9.62
N ARG A 108 -19.82 -4.14 -10.76
CA ARG A 108 -20.93 -5.09 -10.77
C ARG A 108 -20.43 -6.32 -10.03
N ARG A 109 -21.01 -6.60 -8.87
CA ARG A 109 -20.74 -7.85 -8.15
C ARG A 109 -21.01 -8.96 -9.16
N PRO A 110 -20.01 -9.79 -9.54
CA PRO A 110 -20.25 -10.84 -10.51
C PRO A 110 -21.38 -11.71 -9.95
N THR A 111 -22.47 -11.87 -10.68
CA THR A 111 -23.63 -12.68 -10.29
C THR A 111 -23.36 -14.18 -10.36
N GLY A 112 -22.11 -14.59 -10.15
CA GLY A 112 -21.66 -15.97 -10.14
C GLY A 112 -20.35 -16.11 -9.38
N THR A 113 -20.13 -17.27 -8.78
CA THR A 113 -18.89 -17.65 -8.11
C THR A 113 -17.71 -17.52 -9.09
N LEU A 114 -16.93 -16.44 -9.00
CA LEU A 114 -15.64 -16.39 -9.68
C LEU A 114 -14.73 -17.39 -8.96
N ALA A 115 -14.52 -18.55 -9.57
CA ALA A 115 -13.40 -19.41 -9.21
C ALA A 115 -12.12 -18.57 -9.27
N SER A 116 -11.36 -18.54 -8.17
CA SER A 116 -10.12 -17.76 -8.06
C SER A 116 -9.20 -18.08 -9.25
N PRO A 117 -8.87 -17.10 -10.12
CA PRO A 117 -7.94 -17.33 -11.22
C PRO A 117 -6.50 -17.51 -10.72
N TYR A 118 -6.24 -17.24 -9.43
CA TYR A 118 -4.95 -17.48 -8.79
C TYR A 118 -4.84 -18.93 -8.30
N ARG A 119 -4.86 -19.88 -9.25
CA ARG A 119 -4.22 -21.18 -9.01
C ARG A 119 -2.72 -20.89 -9.05
N ARG A 120 -2.01 -21.08 -7.94
CA ARG A 120 -0.54 -21.03 -7.89
C ARG A 120 0.00 -22.01 -8.93
N THR A 121 0.37 -21.54 -10.11
CA THR A 121 1.19 -22.32 -11.03
C THR A 121 2.62 -22.25 -10.49
N SER A 122 2.98 -23.26 -9.70
CA SER A 122 4.38 -23.57 -9.46
C SER A 122 4.99 -24.03 -10.78
N ALA A 123 5.61 -23.11 -11.50
CA ALA A 123 6.73 -23.29 -12.42
C ALA A 123 6.72 -22.17 -13.46
N TRP A 124 7.77 -21.36 -13.45
CA TRP A 124 8.33 -20.76 -14.66
C TRP A 124 9.83 -21.12 -14.64
N PRO A 125 10.47 -21.38 -15.80
CA PRO A 125 11.74 -22.10 -15.92
C PRO A 125 12.94 -21.36 -15.35
#